data_AF-A0A954HP98-F1
#
_entry.id   AF-A0A954HP98-F1
#
_cell.length_a   1.000
_cell.length_b   1.000
_cell.length_c   1.000
_cell.angle_alpha   90.00
_cell.angle_beta   90.00
_cell.angle_gamma   90.00
#
_symmetry.space_group_name_H-M   'P 1'
#
loop_
_entity.id
_entity.type
_entity.pdbx_description
1 polymer ?
#
loop_
_entity_poly.entity_id
_entity_poly.type
_entity_poly.pdbx_seq_one_letter_code
_entity_poly.pdbx_strand_id
1 'polypeptide(L)'
;MDLAGVDVLLSGSYVPVVGDEFIVVSVGSVTNKLDGPDEGDVLPFNGVPIKIHYTSTAMFLKCGTLVVSSTSVRVNERGTNTFTVKLAAQPLSVGDCN
;
A
#
# COMPACT_ATOMS: atom_id res chain seq x y z
N MET A 1 -2.23 21.31 -7.41
CA MET A 1 -0.83 21.47 -7.00
C MET A 1 0.01 20.63 -7.92
N ASP A 2 1.09 21.20 -8.42
CA ASP A 2 2.11 20.49 -9.17
C ASP A 2 3.16 19.95 -8.18
N LEU A 3 3.54 18.69 -8.30
CA LEU A 3 4.52 18.04 -7.43
C LEU A 3 5.85 17.76 -8.12
N ALA A 4 6.00 18.13 -9.40
CA ALA A 4 7.25 17.91 -10.13
C ALA A 4 8.43 18.63 -9.45
N GLY A 5 9.57 17.95 -9.33
CA GLY A 5 10.76 18.49 -8.67
C GLY A 5 10.72 18.52 -7.14
N VAL A 6 9.66 17.98 -6.51
CA VAL A 6 9.56 17.88 -5.05
C VAL A 6 10.04 16.50 -4.58
N ASP A 7 11.01 16.50 -3.67
CA ASP A 7 11.48 15.29 -2.99
C ASP A 7 10.66 15.02 -1.71
N VAL A 8 10.42 13.74 -1.41
CA VAL A 8 9.90 13.32 -0.11
C VAL A 8 11.02 12.76 0.75
N LEU A 9 11.26 13.42 1.88
CA LEU A 9 12.14 12.94 2.94
C LEU A 9 11.30 12.47 4.13
N LEU A 10 11.44 11.20 4.47
CA LEU A 10 10.78 10.60 5.63
C LEU A 10 11.73 10.64 6.83
N SER A 11 11.27 11.23 7.93
CA SER A 11 12.06 11.40 9.15
C SER A 11 11.19 11.20 10.39
N GLY A 12 11.85 11.01 11.53
CA GLY A 12 11.19 10.71 12.81
C GLY A 12 11.50 9.30 13.30
N SER A 13 11.04 8.95 14.50
CA SER A 13 11.33 7.67 15.16
C SER A 13 10.21 6.64 15.03
N TYR A 14 9.11 6.99 14.36
CA TYR A 14 7.97 6.10 14.22
C TYR A 14 8.30 4.93 13.30
N VAL A 15 7.99 3.71 13.72
CA VAL A 15 8.16 2.49 12.91
C VAL A 15 6.77 2.10 12.39
N PRO A 16 6.49 2.18 11.07
CA PRO A 16 5.18 1.86 10.53
C PRO A 16 4.81 0.40 10.70
N VAL A 17 3.54 0.18 11.07
CA VAL A 17 2.92 -1.14 11.24
C VAL A 17 1.87 -1.39 10.14
N VAL A 18 1.55 -2.66 9.92
CA VAL A 18 0.48 -3.08 8.99
C VAL A 18 -0.83 -2.35 9.26
N GLY A 19 -1.37 -1.71 8.23
CA GLY A 19 -2.61 -0.94 8.30
C GLY A 19 -2.43 0.56 8.46
N ASP A 20 -1.20 1.04 8.70
CA ASP A 20 -0.93 2.47 8.75
C ASP A 20 -1.12 3.15 7.40
N GLU A 21 -1.73 4.34 7.45
CA GLU A 21 -1.92 5.24 6.31
C GLU A 21 -1.53 6.67 6.70
N PHE A 22 -0.59 7.25 5.96
CA PHE A 22 -0.18 8.65 6.12
C PHE A 22 -0.56 9.44 4.88
N ILE A 23 -1.09 10.64 5.08
CA ILE A 23 -1.40 11.57 4.00
C ILE A 23 -0.29 12.62 3.95
N VAL A 24 0.47 12.65 2.87
CA VAL A 24 1.56 13.62 2.68
C VAL A 24 1.03 14.89 2.00
N VAL A 25 0.12 14.72 1.04
CA VAL A 25 -0.51 15.80 0.30
C VAL A 25 -2.02 15.54 0.22
N SER A 26 -2.82 16.56 0.49
CA SER A 26 -4.28 16.55 0.27
C SER A 26 -4.73 17.91 -0.24
N VAL A 27 -5.12 17.98 -1.52
CA VAL A 27 -5.42 19.22 -2.23
C VAL A 27 -6.56 19.02 -3.24
N GLY A 28 -7.13 20.11 -3.76
CA GLY A 28 -8.26 20.04 -4.70
C GLY A 28 -7.94 19.33 -6.04
N SER A 29 -6.67 19.31 -6.45
CA SER A 29 -6.18 18.51 -7.58
C SER A 29 -4.66 18.35 -7.52
N VAL A 30 -4.14 17.19 -7.92
CA VAL A 30 -2.72 16.89 -8.12
C VAL A 30 -2.51 16.64 -9.61
N THR A 31 -1.58 17.38 -10.24
CA THR A 31 -1.40 17.36 -11.71
C THR A 31 -0.17 16.60 -12.18
N ASN A 32 0.89 16.54 -11.37
CA ASN A 32 2.09 15.73 -11.60
C ASN A 32 2.48 15.00 -10.32
N LYS A 33 3.38 14.02 -10.42
CA LYS A 33 3.92 13.26 -9.28
C LYS A 33 5.19 13.90 -8.73
N LEU A 34 5.62 13.44 -7.56
CA LEU A 34 6.95 13.73 -7.03
C LEU A 34 8.04 13.23 -7.98
N ASP A 35 9.21 13.85 -7.91
CA ASP A 35 10.38 13.31 -8.61
C ASP A 35 10.85 12.04 -7.89
N GLY A 36 11.07 10.97 -8.64
CA GLY A 36 11.52 9.68 -8.12
C GLY A 36 10.43 8.61 -8.15
N PRO A 37 9.62 8.44 -7.08
CA PRO A 37 8.84 7.23 -6.94
C PRO A 37 7.46 7.31 -7.62
N ASP A 38 7.19 6.32 -8.44
CA ASP A 38 5.96 6.12 -9.19
C ASP A 38 4.81 5.55 -8.33
N GLU A 39 3.63 5.37 -8.96
CA GLU A 39 2.51 4.75 -8.27
C GLU A 39 2.87 3.30 -7.91
N GLY A 40 2.68 2.94 -6.64
CA GLY A 40 3.00 1.59 -6.15
C GLY A 40 4.46 1.37 -5.80
N ASP A 41 5.34 2.36 -5.99
CA ASP A 41 6.74 2.27 -5.57
C ASP A 41 6.85 2.18 -4.04
N VAL A 42 7.97 1.61 -3.61
CA VAL A 42 8.27 1.35 -2.20
C VAL A 42 9.36 2.30 -1.72
N LEU A 43 9.07 3.03 -0.65
CA LEU A 43 10.04 3.85 0.07
C LEU A 43 10.39 3.19 1.41
N PRO A 44 11.68 3.16 1.80
CA PRO A 44 12.04 2.78 3.15
C PRO A 44 11.75 3.92 4.13
N PHE A 45 10.94 3.66 5.15
CA PHE A 45 10.74 4.55 6.30
C PHE A 45 11.23 3.84 7.57
N ASN A 46 12.35 4.29 8.13
CA ASN A 46 12.98 3.64 9.29
C ASN A 46 13.22 2.13 9.09
N GLY A 47 13.59 1.74 7.87
CA GLY A 47 13.84 0.35 7.49
C GLY A 47 12.58 -0.44 7.11
N VAL A 48 11.39 0.12 7.31
CA VAL A 48 10.12 -0.46 6.89
C VAL A 48 9.77 -0.03 5.46
N PRO A 49 9.47 -0.96 4.55
CA PRO A 49 8.99 -0.62 3.22
C PRO A 49 7.52 -0.15 3.28
N ILE A 50 7.27 1.07 2.81
CA ILE A 50 5.94 1.64 2.66
C ILE A 50 5.65 1.94 1.19
N LYS A 51 4.40 1.72 0.75
CA LYS A 51 4.00 1.87 -0.64
C LYS A 51 3.37 3.24 -0.89
N ILE A 52 3.69 3.84 -2.04
CA ILE A 52 3.06 5.08 -2.50
C ILE A 52 1.74 4.77 -3.20
N HIS A 53 0.72 5.56 -2.88
CA HIS A 53 -0.55 5.58 -3.58
C HIS A 53 -1.01 7.00 -3.86
N TYR A 54 -1.06 7.38 -5.13
CA TYR A 54 -1.58 8.64 -5.63
C TYR A 54 -3.05 8.49 -6.04
N THR A 55 -3.83 9.50 -5.68
CA THR A 55 -5.14 9.76 -6.28
C THR A 55 -5.08 11.09 -7.03
N SER A 56 -6.18 11.46 -7.68
CA SER A 56 -6.29 12.78 -8.32
C SER A 56 -6.20 13.96 -7.34
N THR A 57 -6.30 13.72 -6.03
CA THR A 57 -6.38 14.77 -5.00
C THR A 57 -5.44 14.56 -3.81
N ALA A 58 -4.82 13.39 -3.68
CA ALA A 58 -4.00 13.08 -2.52
C ALA A 58 -2.85 12.12 -2.83
N MET A 59 -1.85 12.14 -1.97
CA MET A 59 -0.78 11.15 -1.93
C MET A 59 -0.80 10.47 -0.55
N PHE A 60 -0.90 9.15 -0.58
CA PHE A 60 -0.88 8.28 0.59
C PHE A 60 0.41 7.48 0.63
N LEU A 61 0.89 7.27 1.85
CA LEU A 61 1.90 6.29 2.17
C LEU A 61 1.22 5.20 2.98
N LYS A 62 1.19 3.99 2.42
CA LYS A 62 0.49 2.87 3.03
C LYS A 62 1.48 1.80 3.41
N CYS A 63 1.36 1.35 4.64
CA CYS A 63 1.89 0.08 5.00
C CYS A 63 0.96 -1.04 4.48
N GLY A 64 1.50 -1.98 3.73
CA GLY A 64 0.73 -2.98 3.00
C GLY A 64 -0.20 -3.82 3.87
N THR A 65 -1.40 -4.09 3.37
CA THR A 65 -2.39 -5.00 3.97
C THR A 65 -2.72 -6.12 2.98
N LEU A 66 -2.97 -7.33 3.47
CA LEU A 66 -3.38 -8.46 2.63
C LEU A 66 -4.86 -8.31 2.26
N VAL A 67 -5.16 -8.07 0.98
CA VAL A 67 -6.53 -8.09 0.45
C VAL A 67 -6.83 -9.48 -0.10
N VAL A 68 -7.83 -10.16 0.47
CA VAL A 68 -8.30 -11.48 0.02
C VAL A 68 -9.59 -11.33 -0.77
N SER A 69 -9.62 -11.88 -1.98
CA SER A 69 -10.71 -11.69 -2.95
C SER A 69 -12.03 -12.39 -2.58
N SER A 70 -11.99 -13.42 -1.73
CA SER A 70 -13.19 -14.17 -1.29
C SER A 70 -12.99 -14.75 0.11
N THR A 71 -13.89 -14.43 1.04
CA THR A 71 -13.84 -14.91 2.44
C THR A 71 -14.89 -15.99 2.75
N SER A 72 -15.69 -16.40 1.77
CA SER A 72 -16.74 -17.40 1.98
C SER A 72 -16.72 -18.48 0.90
N VAL A 73 -16.73 -19.74 1.33
CA VAL A 73 -16.93 -20.91 0.49
C VAL A 73 -18.16 -21.66 1.00
N ARG A 74 -19.12 -21.95 0.13
CA ARG A 74 -20.27 -22.80 0.45
C ARG A 74 -19.95 -24.24 0.09
N VAL A 75 -20.19 -25.17 1.01
CA VAL A 75 -20.08 -26.62 0.81
C VAL A 75 -21.40 -27.27 1.18
N ASN A 76 -21.85 -28.20 0.34
CA ASN A 76 -23.02 -29.02 0.65
C ASN A 76 -22.59 -30.23 1.46
N GLU A 77 -23.51 -30.77 2.26
CA GLU A 77 -23.27 -32.00 3.02
C GLU A 77 -22.91 -33.16 2.07
N ARG A 78 -21.86 -33.90 2.42
CA ARG A 78 -21.24 -34.97 1.61
C ARG A 78 -20.55 -34.49 0.32
N GLY A 79 -20.36 -33.18 0.13
CA GLY A 79 -19.60 -32.61 -1.00
C GLY A 79 -18.14 -32.27 -0.65
N THR A 80 -17.29 -32.21 -1.68
CA THR A 80 -15.91 -31.70 -1.60
C THR A 80 -15.80 -30.51 -2.55
N ASN A 81 -15.29 -29.38 -2.06
CA ASN A 81 -14.93 -28.22 -2.90
C ASN A 81 -13.42 -27.96 -2.81
N THR A 82 -12.82 -27.69 -3.96
CA THR A 82 -11.42 -27.24 -4.06
C THR A 82 -11.42 -25.75 -4.38
N PHE A 83 -10.73 -24.94 -3.59
CA PHE A 83 -10.51 -23.53 -3.89
C PHE A 83 -9.05 -23.30 -4.27
N THR A 84 -8.83 -22.64 -5.40
CA THR A 84 -7.48 -22.20 -5.81
C THR A 84 -7.27 -20.79 -5.27
N VAL A 85 -6.38 -20.66 -4.29
CA VAL A 85 -5.95 -19.33 -3.82
C VAL A 85 -4.98 -18.77 -4.85
N LYS A 86 -5.43 -17.77 -5.61
CA LYS A 86 -4.52 -16.91 -6.38
C LYS A 86 -4.32 -15.65 -5.56
N LEU A 87 -3.10 -15.47 -5.08
CA LEU A 87 -2.66 -14.25 -4.47
C LEU A 87 -2.66 -13.16 -5.56
N ALA A 88 -3.54 -12.16 -5.44
CA ALA A 88 -3.64 -11.06 -6.39
C ALA A 88 -2.41 -10.13 -6.31
N ALA A 89 -1.68 -10.21 -5.20
CA ALA A 89 -0.37 -9.61 -4.98
C ALA A 89 0.48 -10.63 -4.20
N GLN A 90 1.80 -10.60 -4.40
CA GLN A 90 2.73 -11.41 -3.60
C GLN A 90 2.49 -11.12 -2.10
N PRO A 91 2.37 -12.15 -1.23
CA PRO A 91 2.31 -11.96 0.19
C PRO A 91 3.56 -11.19 0.59
N LEU A 92 3.33 -10.00 1.14
CA LEU A 92 4.39 -9.23 1.76
C LEU A 92 4.93 -10.08 2.91
N SER A 93 6.22 -10.41 2.86
CA SER A 93 6.86 -11.22 3.90
C SER A 93 6.76 -10.48 5.23
N VAL A 94 6.60 -11.19 6.34
CA VAL A 94 6.77 -10.61 7.70
C VAL A 94 8.17 -9.98 7.75
N GLY A 95 8.22 -8.66 7.57
CA GLY A 95 9.38 -7.89 7.13
C GLY A 95 8.99 -6.63 6.36
N ASP A 96 7.81 -6.62 5.75
CA ASP A 96 7.10 -5.43 5.31
C ASP A 96 6.25 -4.88 6.47
N CYS A 97 6.64 -3.72 6.99
CA CYS A 97 6.11 -3.05 8.19
C CYS A 97 6.00 -3.90 9.44
N ASN A 98 6.99 -3.72 10.29
CA ASN A 98 7.19 -4.45 11.53
C ASN A 98 6.22 -4.00 12.62
#